data_AF-A0A846F584-F1
#
_entry.id   AF-A0A846F584-F1
#
_cell.length_a   1.000
_cell.length_b   1.000
_cell.length_c   1.000
_cell.angle_alpha   90.00
_cell.angle_beta   90.00
_cell.angle_gamma   90.00
#
_symmetry.space_group_name_H-M   'P 1'
#
loop_
_entity.id
_entity.type
_entity.pdbx_description
1 polymer ?
#
loop_
_entity_poly.entity_id
_entity_poly.type
_entity_poly.pdbx_seq_one_letter_code
_entity_poly.pdbx_strand_id
1 'polypeptide(L)' 'MRYDGKKSFPLDIELYQHSSSLPEGKNDKLFQKKPDIGIELIDRSLSRGHSQEKVLIDAGYGNNTRFMNQLEEKE' A
#
# COMPACT_ATOMS: atom_id res chain seq x y z
N MET A 1 -31.44 5.50 -7.93
CA MET A 1 -30.64 5.58 -6.69
C MET A 1 -30.64 7.05 -6.24
N ARG A 2 -31.25 7.38 -5.09
CA ARG A 2 -31.22 8.76 -4.55
C ARG A 2 -29.87 8.95 -3.83
N TYR A 3 -29.10 9.94 -4.25
CA TYR A 3 -27.83 10.33 -3.64
C TYR A 3 -28.11 11.04 -2.29
N ASP A 4 -27.46 10.59 -1.22
CA ASP A 4 -27.66 11.04 0.17
C ASP A 4 -26.78 12.24 0.57
N GLY A 5 -26.05 12.82 -0.39
CA GLY A 5 -25.15 13.94 -0.15
C GLY A 5 -23.78 13.54 0.43
N LYS A 6 -23.50 12.25 0.64
CA LYS A 6 -22.22 11.77 1.17
C LYS A 6 -21.52 10.87 0.14
N LYS A 7 -20.33 11.28 -0.30
CA LYS A 7 -19.38 10.37 -0.98
C LYS A 7 -18.42 9.82 0.06
N SER A 8 -18.57 8.55 0.39
CA SER A 8 -17.56 7.79 1.13
C SER A 8 -16.80 6.92 0.14
N PHE A 9 -15.47 7.04 0.13
CA PHE A 9 -14.61 6.11 -0.59
C PHE A 9 -14.03 5.11 0.41
N PRO A 10 -13.95 3.81 0.06
CA PRO A 10 -13.22 2.85 0.88
C PRO A 10 -11.76 3.29 0.94
N LEU A 11 -11.25 3.49 2.15
CA LEU A 11 -9.87 3.88 2.41
C LEU A 11 -9.22 2.78 3.27
N ASP A 12 -8.23 2.12 2.71
CA ASP A 12 -7.37 1.21 3.45
C ASP A 12 -6.12 1.98 3.91
N ILE A 13 -5.79 1.85 5.20
CA ILE A 13 -4.61 2.47 5.81
C ILE A 13 -3.84 1.36 6.51
N GLU A 14 -2.53 1.30 6.28
CA GLU A 14 -1.61 0.46 7.04
C GLU A 14 -0.51 1.33 7.66
N LEU A 15 -0.20 1.08 8.92
CA LEU A 15 0.81 1.82 9.66
C LEU A 15 2.19 1.19 9.43
N TYR A 16 3.11 1.96 8.86
CA TYR A 16 4.50 1.52 8.75
C TYR A 16 5.22 1.65 10.10
N GLN A 17 5.70 0.53 10.63
CA GLN A 17 6.57 0.49 11.80
C GLN A 17 8.04 0.45 11.37
N HIS A 18 8.79 1.50 11.70
CA HIS A 18 10.22 1.54 11.39
C HIS A 18 10.98 0.50 12.24
N SER A 19 11.98 -0.16 11.64
CA SER A 19 12.77 -1.19 12.32
C SER A 19 13.37 -0.76 13.67
N SER A 20 13.73 0.52 13.84
CA SER A 20 14.24 1.04 15.12
C SER A 20 13.23 1.00 16.27
N SER A 21 11.93 0.83 15.96
CA SER A 21 10.85 0.71 16.93
C SER A 21 10.55 -0.74 17.30
N LEU A 22 11.30 -1.71 16.77
CA LEU A 22 11.13 -3.14 17.01
C LEU A 22 12.32 -3.72 17.78
N PRO A 23 12.11 -4.64 18.74
CA PRO A 23 13.17 -5.24 19.55
C PRO A 23 14.30 -5.88 18.73
N GLU A 24 13.95 -6.57 17.63
CA GLU A 24 14.91 -7.26 16.77
C GLU A 24 15.23 -6.50 15.47
N GLY A 25 14.81 -5.23 15.38
CA GLY A 25 15.13 -4.40 14.23
C GLY A 25 14.53 -4.93 12.92
N LYS A 26 15.38 -5.09 11.90
CA LYS A 26 14.98 -5.64 10.59
C LYS A 26 14.75 -7.15 10.58
N ASN A 27 15.21 -7.86 11.61
CA ASN A 27 15.02 -9.30 11.75
C ASN A 27 13.74 -9.64 12.50
N ASP A 28 13.09 -8.64 13.09
CA ASP A 28 11.83 -8.81 13.80
C ASP A 28 10.75 -9.35 12.84
N LYS A 29 10.01 -10.36 13.29
CA LYS A 29 8.95 -11.00 12.49
C LYS A 29 7.82 -10.03 12.14
N LEU A 30 7.66 -8.94 12.91
CA LEU A 30 6.67 -7.89 12.66
C LEU A 30 7.20 -6.83 11.69
N PHE A 31 8.48 -6.85 11.33
CA PHE A 31 9.03 -5.88 10.39
C PHE A 31 8.56 -6.16 8.97
N GLN A 32 7.81 -5.21 8.40
CA GLN A 32 7.42 -5.21 7.00
C GLN A 32 8.03 -4.00 6.29
N LYS A 33 8.52 -4.18 5.07
CA LYS A 33 9.05 -3.07 4.28
C LYS A 33 7.89 -2.26 3.69
N LYS A 34 8.02 -0.93 3.65
CA LYS A 34 7.04 -0.04 3.02
C LYS A 34 6.56 -0.50 1.62
N PRO A 35 7.43 -0.95 0.70
CA PRO A 35 7.00 -1.42 -0.61
C PRO A 35 6.11 -2.65 -0.55
N ASP A 36 6.41 -3.59 0.35
CA ASP A 36 5.60 -4.79 0.52
C ASP A 36 4.20 -4.42 1.04
N ILE A 37 4.12 -3.52 2.04
CA ILE A 37 2.84 -2.96 2.55
C ILE A 37 2.06 -2.26 1.42
N GLY A 38 2.73 -1.46 0.58
CA GLY A 38 2.10 -0.76 -0.54
C GLY A 38 1.48 -1.73 -1.55
N ILE A 39 2.18 -2.82 -1.88
CA ILE A 39 1.66 -3.87 -2.77
C ILE A 39 0.46 -4.59 -2.15
N GLU A 40 0.51 -4.95 -0.86
CA GLU A 40 -0.61 -5.61 -0.17
C GLU A 40 -1.88 -4.74 -0.15
N LEU A 41 -1.71 -3.42 0.02
CA LEU A 41 -2.82 -2.45 -0.06
C LEU A 41 -3.44 -2.41 -1.46
N ILE A 42 -2.61 -2.42 -2.51
CA ILE A 42 -3.08 -2.46 -3.89
C ILE A 42 -3.84 -3.75 -4.16
N ASP A 43 -3.30 -4.90 -3.74
CA ASP A 43 -3.94 -6.21 -3.93
C ASP A 43 -5.29 -6.30 -3.20
N ARG A 44 -5.35 -5.75 -1.98
CA ARG A 44 -6.60 -5.65 -1.22
C ARG A 44 -7.64 -4.80 -1.96
N SER A 45 -7.25 -3.66 -2.53
CA SER A 45 -8.13 -2.80 -3.31
C SER A 45 -8.64 -3.50 -4.58
N LEU A 46 -7.73 -4.13 -5.34
CA LEU A 46 -8.06 -4.86 -6.58
C LEU A 46 -8.99 -6.06 -6.30
N SER A 47 -8.76 -6.81 -5.23
CA SER A 47 -9.60 -7.95 -4.83
C SER A 47 -11.06 -7.58 -4.55
N ARG A 48 -11.32 -6.32 -4.19
CA ARG A 48 -12.67 -5.77 -3.97
C ARG A 48 -13.33 -5.27 -5.26
N GLY A 49 -12.66 -5.39 -6.40
CA GLY A 49 -13.15 -4.93 -7.70
C GLY A 49 -13.03 -3.43 -7.91
N HIS A 50 -12.23 -2.73 -7.10
CA HIS A 50 -11.99 -1.30 -7.29
C HIS A 50 -10.90 -1.09 -8.35
N SER A 51 -11.29 -0.68 -9.55
CA SER A 51 -10.36 -0.16 -10.55
C SER A 51 -10.00 1.29 -10.16
N GLN A 52 -8.92 1.48 -9.43
CA GLN A 52 -8.47 2.80 -8.97
C GLN A 52 -7.26 3.26 -9.77
N GLU A 53 -7.24 4.54 -10.12
CA GLU A 53 -6.01 5.26 -10.47
C GLU A 53 -5.11 5.26 -9.22
N LYS A 54 -3.95 4.62 -9.31
CA LYS A 54 -3.02 4.48 -8.18
C LYS A 54 -2.20 5.77 -8.08
N VAL A 55 -2.32 6.48 -6.96
CA VAL A 55 -1.48 7.65 -6.66
C VAL A 55 -0.46 7.26 -5.59
N LEU A 56 0.81 7.30 -5.96
CA LEU A 56 1.92 6.96 -5.09
C LEU A 56 2.57 8.23 -4.54
N ILE A 57 2.58 8.39 -3.21
CA ILE A 57 3.09 9.60 -2.53
C ILE A 57 4.23 9.22 -1.58
N ASP A 58 5.39 8.90 -2.14
CA ASP A 58 6.68 8.81 -1.42
C ASP A 58 7.80 8.84 -2.46
N ALA A 59 8.78 9.73 -2.27
CA ALA A 59 9.88 9.92 -3.23
C ALA A 59 10.80 8.68 -3.35
N GLY A 60 10.76 7.76 -2.39
CA GLY A 60 11.59 6.57 -2.37
C GLY A 60 11.12 5.45 -3.32
N TYR A 61 9.85 5.43 -3.71
CA TYR A 61 9.34 4.32 -4.53
C TYR A 61 9.85 4.31 -5.96
N GLY A 62 10.04 5.48 -6.58
CA GLY A 62 10.55 5.57 -7.95
C GLY A 62 11.96 4.99 -8.12
N ASN A 63 12.70 4.83 -7.02
CA ASN A 63 14.04 4.24 -7.01
C ASN A 63 14.03 2.76 -6.58
N ASN A 64 12.86 2.15 -6.38
CA ASN A 64 12.72 0.75 -6.00
C ASN A 64 12.25 -0.08 -7.21
N THR A 65 13.20 -0.60 -7.99
CA THR A 65 12.93 -1.39 -9.21
C THR A 65 12.00 -2.58 -8.94
N ARG A 66 12.18 -3.28 -7.82
CA ARG A 66 11.32 -4.42 -7.48
C ARG A 66 9.86 -4.00 -7.30
N PHE A 67 9.63 -2.90 -6.58
CA PHE A 67 8.30 -2.36 -6.38
C PHE A 67 7.66 -1.94 -7.70
N MET A 68 8.41 -1.24 -8.56
CA MET A 68 7.90 -0.80 -9.87
C MET A 68 7.49 -1.99 -10.75
N ASN A 69 8.33 -3.03 -10.83
CA ASN A 69 7.99 -4.24 -11.58
C ASN A 69 6.71 -4.91 -11.03
N GLN A 70 6.56 -5.00 -9.70
CA GLN A 70 5.35 -5.55 -9.07
C GLN A 70 4.11 -4.67 -9.30
N LEU A 71 4.29 -3.36 -9.49
CA LEU A 71 3.21 -2.42 -9.77
C LEU A 71 2.72 -2.58 -11.21
N GLU A 72 3.64 -2.70 -12.17
CA GLU A 72 3.38 -2.91 -13.60
C GLU A 72 2.64 -4.23 -13.87
N GLU A 73 2.96 -5.31 -13.14
CA GLU A 73 2.24 -6.59 -13.22
C GLU A 73 0.76 -6.49 -12.77
N LYS A 74 0.37 -5.39 -12.15
CA LYS A 74 -0.98 -5.14 -11.59
C LYS A 74 -1.74 -4.04 -12.34
N GLU A 75 -1.23 -3.58 -13.48
CA GLU A 75 -1.97 -2.76 -14.46
C GLU A 75 -2.70 -3.65 -15.46
#